data_AF-A0A8T2NSM2-F1
#
_entry.id   AF-A0A8T2NSM2-F1
#
_cell.length_a   1.000
_cell.length_b   1.000
_cell.length_c   1.000
_cell.angle_alpha   90.00
_cell.angle_beta   90.00
_cell.angle_gamma   90.00
#
_symmetry.space_group_name_H-M   'P 1'
#
loop_
_entity.id
_entity.type
_entity.pdbx_description
1 polymer ?
#
loop_
_entity_poly.entity_id
_entity_poly.type
_entity_poly.pdbx_seq_one_letter_code
_entity_poly.pdbx_strand_id
1 'polypeptide(L)'
;TPPAATSVLLRVQFVDHHRVDLVERVTAVEPIAERLLAQHLIQVEEYSMIMDARSHQEKMRLLYHYLDHRGNAAKSAFYTILREVEPHLIQDLGKGKHPIRFQCSSGGVFECSLTGLRFSMKSSGELEYSIVNWDTNLLTPTGLQPAGPLFSIDCPQESLRELGLPHCEILSVDPAVQFVDQHRAELVQRVTQVEPMADALITERLMQEEEYRKITTAGISQEKMRRLYVFLNSVGDTAKQAFYRILKERQPLLVQELEGQGSRLDS
;
A
#
# COMPACT_ATOMS: atom_id res chain seq x y z
N THR A 1 0.75 12.32 -0.54
CA THR A 1 1.51 11.09 -0.22
C THR A 1 1.35 10.78 1.26
N PRO A 2 0.47 9.86 1.69
CA PRO A 2 0.70 9.19 2.96
C PRO A 2 1.91 8.25 2.75
N PRO A 3 2.88 8.26 3.67
CA PRO A 3 4.15 7.59 3.45
C PRO A 3 3.92 6.07 3.50
N ALA A 4 4.62 5.33 2.63
CA ALA A 4 4.79 3.87 2.73
C ALA A 4 5.11 3.38 4.16
N ALA A 5 5.59 4.29 5.03
CA ALA A 5 5.81 4.11 6.46
C ALA A 5 4.62 3.53 7.24
N THR A 6 3.35 3.88 6.97
CA THR A 6 2.22 3.40 7.80
C THR A 6 1.96 1.90 7.59
N SER A 7 2.03 1.40 6.36
CA SER A 7 1.91 -0.05 6.08
C SER A 7 3.15 -0.83 6.55
N VAL A 8 4.33 -0.25 6.43
CA VAL A 8 5.58 -0.82 6.95
C VAL A 8 5.53 -0.97 8.47
N LEU A 9 5.02 0.05 9.17
CA LEU A 9 4.95 0.04 10.64
C LEU A 9 4.09 -1.10 11.17
N LEU A 10 2.92 -1.36 10.56
CA LEU A 10 2.05 -2.48 10.97
C LEU A 10 2.72 -3.85 10.78
N ARG A 11 3.47 -4.04 9.69
CA ARG A 11 4.22 -5.29 9.43
C ARG A 11 5.35 -5.50 10.45
N VAL A 12 6.07 -4.42 10.74
CA VAL A 12 7.15 -4.43 11.75
C VAL A 12 6.58 -4.74 13.13
N GLN A 13 5.48 -4.09 13.50
CA GLN A 13 4.80 -4.32 14.77
C GLN A 13 4.33 -5.76 14.93
N PHE A 14 3.78 -6.38 13.88
CA PHE A 14 3.42 -7.79 13.91
C PHE A 14 4.62 -8.68 14.22
N VAL A 15 5.74 -8.45 13.53
CA VAL A 15 6.98 -9.23 13.68
C VAL A 15 7.59 -9.08 15.08
N ASP A 16 7.50 -7.88 15.66
CA ASP A 16 7.98 -7.61 17.00
C ASP A 16 7.04 -8.17 18.09
N HIS A 17 5.73 -7.99 17.90
CA HIS A 17 4.72 -8.45 18.85
C HIS A 17 4.66 -9.98 18.95
N HIS A 18 4.78 -10.68 17.81
CA HIS A 18 4.74 -12.14 17.75
C HIS A 18 6.12 -12.80 17.77
N ARG A 19 7.18 -12.09 18.19
CA ARG A 19 8.56 -12.59 18.15
C ARG A 19 8.72 -13.96 18.80
N VAL A 20 8.13 -14.18 19.98
CA VAL A 20 8.22 -15.45 20.70
C VAL A 20 7.55 -16.57 19.90
N ASP A 21 6.30 -16.36 19.49
CA ASP A 21 5.56 -17.33 18.69
C ASP A 21 6.26 -17.65 17.36
N LEU A 22 6.83 -16.63 16.70
CA LEU A 22 7.53 -16.78 15.43
C LEU A 22 8.84 -17.54 15.61
N VAL A 23 9.58 -17.31 16.69
CA VAL A 23 10.79 -18.09 17.00
C VAL A 23 10.45 -19.56 17.28
N GLU A 24 9.32 -19.83 17.94
CA GLU A 24 8.94 -21.21 18.30
C GLU A 24 8.29 -21.97 17.15
N ARG A 25 7.49 -21.30 16.30
CA ARG A 25 6.61 -21.95 15.34
C ARG A 25 7.08 -21.89 13.89
N VAL A 26 7.96 -20.95 13.53
CA VAL A 26 8.49 -20.90 12.16
C VAL A 26 9.44 -22.07 11.95
N THR A 27 9.12 -22.90 10.97
CA THR A 27 9.92 -24.08 10.60
C THR A 27 10.65 -23.88 9.27
N ALA A 28 10.03 -23.14 8.35
CA ALA A 28 10.58 -22.82 7.03
C ALA A 28 11.62 -21.68 7.06
N VAL A 29 12.64 -21.76 7.93
CA VAL A 29 13.62 -20.68 8.10
C VAL A 29 14.53 -20.52 6.87
N GLU A 30 14.88 -21.62 6.21
CA GLU A 30 15.75 -21.63 5.02
C GLU A 30 15.17 -20.83 3.84
N PRO A 31 13.93 -21.09 3.35
CA PRO A 31 13.36 -20.30 2.26
C PRO A 31 13.14 -18.83 2.65
N ILE A 32 12.93 -18.55 3.94
CA ILE A 32 12.84 -17.16 4.42
C ILE A 32 14.22 -16.48 4.35
N ALA A 33 15.27 -17.14 4.84
CA ALA A 33 16.63 -16.63 4.83
C ALA A 33 17.17 -16.44 3.40
N GLU A 34 16.90 -17.37 2.48
CA GLU A 34 17.28 -17.25 1.07
C GLU A 34 16.69 -16.00 0.41
N ARG A 35 15.41 -15.72 0.67
CA ARG A 35 14.74 -14.54 0.12
C ARG A 35 15.24 -13.23 0.75
N LEU A 36 15.58 -13.24 2.03
CA LEU A 36 16.21 -12.10 2.68
C LEU A 36 17.64 -11.85 2.15
N LEU A 37 18.38 -12.91 1.84
CA LEU A 37 19.68 -12.82 1.19
C LEU A 37 19.57 -12.25 -0.24
N ALA A 38 18.59 -12.74 -1.01
CA ALA A 38 18.31 -12.25 -2.37
C ALA A 38 17.90 -10.77 -2.39
N GLN A 39 17.28 -10.27 -1.31
CA GLN A 39 16.93 -8.85 -1.15
C GLN A 39 18.07 -8.01 -0.52
N HIS A 40 19.26 -8.58 -0.30
CA HIS A 40 20.40 -7.95 0.34
C HIS A 40 20.13 -7.44 1.77
N LEU A 41 19.18 -8.05 2.47
CA LEU A 41 18.83 -7.70 3.86
C LEU A 41 19.71 -8.44 4.87
N ILE A 42 20.21 -9.62 4.49
CA ILE A 42 21.26 -10.36 5.20
C ILE A 42 22.41 -10.66 4.24
N GLN A 43 23.62 -10.83 4.77
CA GLN A 43 24.82 -11.17 4.01
C GLN A 43 25.01 -12.68 3.90
N VAL A 44 25.89 -13.12 3.01
CA VAL A 44 26.18 -14.55 2.78
C VAL A 44 26.74 -15.21 4.04
N GLU A 45 27.59 -14.48 4.77
CA GLU A 45 28.19 -14.93 6.03
C GLU A 45 27.12 -15.09 7.13
N GLU A 46 26.18 -14.15 7.22
CA GLU A 46 25.06 -14.19 8.16
C GLU A 46 24.09 -15.33 7.81
N TYR A 47 23.82 -15.54 6.52
CA TYR A 47 23.05 -16.69 6.04
C TYR A 47 23.72 -18.00 6.44
N SER A 48 25.03 -18.16 6.24
CA SER A 48 25.77 -19.35 6.67
C SER A 48 25.61 -19.57 8.18
N MET A 49 25.80 -18.54 9.00
CA MET A 49 25.64 -18.64 10.46
C MET A 49 24.22 -19.07 10.87
N ILE A 50 23.19 -18.57 10.17
CA ILE A 50 21.81 -19.01 10.40
C ILE A 50 21.64 -20.47 10.00
N MET A 51 22.19 -20.90 8.87
CA MET A 51 22.04 -22.27 8.38
C MET A 51 22.78 -23.30 9.21
N ASP A 52 23.90 -22.91 9.83
CA ASP A 52 24.73 -23.72 10.73
C ASP A 52 24.11 -23.91 12.13
N ALA A 53 23.07 -23.15 12.48
CA ALA A 53 22.39 -23.31 13.77
C ALA A 53 21.66 -24.66 13.88
N ARG A 54 21.60 -25.22 15.10
CA ARG A 54 21.25 -26.63 15.32
C ARG A 54 19.76 -26.92 15.26
N SER A 55 18.92 -25.89 15.42
CA SER A 55 17.47 -26.00 15.44
C SER A 55 16.82 -24.79 14.80
N HIS A 56 15.62 -24.96 14.24
CA HIS A 56 14.88 -23.84 13.63
C HIS A 56 14.66 -22.68 14.61
N GLN A 57 14.53 -22.95 15.93
CA GLN A 57 14.44 -21.90 16.95
C GLN A 57 15.75 -21.10 17.07
N GLU A 58 16.91 -21.76 17.06
CA GLU A 58 18.21 -21.07 17.05
C GLU A 58 18.40 -20.28 15.75
N LYS A 59 18.03 -20.87 14.61
CA LYS A 59 18.06 -20.18 13.30
C LYS A 59 17.21 -18.92 13.33
N MET A 60 15.99 -19.00 13.88
CA MET A 60 15.10 -17.86 14.03
C MET A 60 15.64 -16.79 14.99
N ARG A 61 16.26 -17.19 16.11
CA ARG A 61 16.89 -16.22 17.04
C ARG A 61 18.03 -15.45 16.37
N LEU A 62 18.88 -16.15 15.62
CA LEU A 62 19.95 -15.52 14.82
C LEU A 62 19.36 -14.62 13.74
N LEU A 63 18.34 -15.09 13.01
CA LEU A 63 17.66 -14.28 12.01
C LEU A 63 17.12 -12.97 12.62
N TYR A 64 16.41 -13.05 13.75
CA TYR A 64 15.92 -11.88 14.46
C TYR A 64 17.04 -10.93 14.93
N HIS A 65 18.19 -11.47 15.36
CA HIS A 65 19.35 -10.66 15.73
C HIS A 65 19.79 -9.77 14.55
N TYR A 66 19.88 -10.32 13.34
CA TYR A 66 20.20 -9.55 12.14
C TYR A 66 19.08 -8.59 11.73
N LEU A 67 17.81 -9.02 11.81
CA LEU A 67 16.65 -8.16 11.51
C LEU A 67 16.61 -6.92 12.40
N ASP A 68 16.92 -7.07 13.70
CA ASP A 68 16.98 -5.96 14.65
C ASP A 68 18.09 -4.95 14.29
N HIS A 69 19.23 -5.43 13.78
CA HIS A 69 20.36 -4.57 13.38
C HIS A 69 20.11 -3.84 12.06
N ARG A 70 19.31 -4.42 11.16
CA ARG A 70 18.98 -3.84 9.84
C ARG A 70 17.76 -2.90 9.90
N GLY A 71 16.92 -3.04 10.93
CA GLY A 71 15.80 -2.14 11.21
C GLY A 71 14.51 -2.47 10.47
N ASN A 72 13.58 -1.51 10.46
CA ASN A 72 12.18 -1.71 10.07
C ASN A 72 11.99 -2.23 8.63
N ALA A 73 12.87 -1.87 7.70
CA ALA A 73 12.80 -2.37 6.32
C ALA A 73 12.98 -3.90 6.27
N ALA A 74 13.93 -4.44 7.05
CA ALA A 74 14.19 -5.87 7.11
C ALA A 74 13.04 -6.63 7.77
N LYS A 75 12.50 -6.10 8.88
CA LYS A 75 11.34 -6.70 9.57
C LYS A 75 10.08 -6.70 8.68
N SER A 76 9.85 -5.63 7.92
CA SER A 76 8.75 -5.56 6.95
C SER A 76 8.89 -6.56 5.79
N ALA A 77 10.11 -6.73 5.28
CA ALA A 77 10.41 -7.74 4.26
C ALA A 77 10.23 -9.16 4.81
N PHE A 78 10.73 -9.42 6.03
CA PHE A 78 10.53 -10.70 6.72
C PHE A 78 9.04 -11.03 6.87
N TYR A 79 8.20 -10.09 7.32
CA TYR A 79 6.75 -10.29 7.37
C TYR A 79 6.17 -10.67 6.00
N THR A 80 6.59 -9.96 4.95
CA THR A 80 6.09 -10.17 3.59
C THR A 80 6.46 -11.57 3.08
N ILE A 81 7.69 -12.00 3.32
CA ILE A 81 8.18 -13.33 2.98
C ILE A 81 7.46 -14.40 3.80
N LEU A 82 7.32 -14.20 5.12
CA LEU A 82 6.64 -15.13 6.01
C LEU A 82 5.17 -15.35 5.60
N ARG A 83 4.49 -14.30 5.15
CA ARG A 83 3.12 -14.40 4.61
C ARG A 83 3.02 -15.28 3.36
N GLU A 84 4.08 -15.34 2.56
CA GLU A 84 4.12 -16.18 1.36
C GLU A 84 4.55 -17.62 1.68
N VAL A 85 5.47 -17.80 2.62
CA VAL A 85 6.05 -19.11 2.97
C VAL A 85 5.17 -19.89 3.95
N GLU A 86 4.64 -19.23 4.99
CA GLU A 86 3.78 -19.86 6.01
C GLU A 86 2.50 -19.02 6.25
N PRO A 87 1.60 -18.90 5.25
CA PRO A 87 0.37 -18.08 5.36
C PRO A 87 -0.53 -18.53 6.53
N HIS A 88 -0.56 -19.83 6.83
CA HIS A 88 -1.31 -20.37 7.96
C HIS A 88 -0.82 -19.84 9.31
N LEU A 89 0.49 -19.63 9.47
CA LEU A 89 1.05 -19.09 10.71
C LEU A 89 0.66 -17.61 10.89
N ILE A 90 0.69 -16.83 9.81
CA ILE A 90 0.18 -15.44 9.82
C ILE A 90 -1.31 -15.41 10.14
N GLN A 91 -2.08 -16.33 9.57
CA GLN A 91 -3.51 -16.42 9.83
C GLN A 91 -3.80 -16.79 11.28
N ASP A 92 -3.05 -17.73 11.85
CA ASP A 92 -3.21 -18.21 13.22
C ASP A 92 -2.73 -17.20 14.27
N LEU A 93 -1.63 -16.50 14.01
CA LEU A 93 -1.12 -15.46 14.92
C LEU A 93 -1.93 -14.16 14.79
N GLY A 94 -2.49 -13.89 13.62
CA GLY A 94 -3.44 -12.80 13.39
C GLY A 94 -4.86 -13.09 13.93
N LYS A 95 -5.16 -14.33 14.33
CA LYS A 95 -6.33 -14.65 15.16
C LYS A 95 -5.95 -14.33 16.60
N GLY A 96 -6.34 -13.12 17.02
CA GLY A 96 -5.92 -12.46 18.25
C GLY A 96 -5.69 -13.39 19.45
N LYS A 97 -4.43 -13.51 19.88
CA LYS A 97 -4.10 -14.01 21.22
C LYS A 97 -3.74 -12.90 22.21
N HIS A 98 -3.53 -11.68 21.74
CA HIS A 98 -3.23 -10.52 22.60
C HIS A 98 -3.99 -9.29 22.10
N PRO A 99 -5.29 -9.21 22.38
CA PRO A 99 -6.02 -8.00 22.10
C PRO A 99 -5.47 -6.86 22.97
N ILE A 100 -5.35 -5.69 22.37
CA ILE A 100 -4.96 -4.46 23.06
C ILE A 100 -6.13 -4.07 23.96
N ARG A 101 -5.89 -4.07 25.26
CA ARG A 101 -6.85 -3.64 26.27
C ARG A 101 -6.58 -2.23 26.71
N PHE A 102 -7.64 -1.45 26.79
CA PHE A 102 -7.65 -0.10 27.31
C PHE A 102 -8.74 0.03 28.37
N GLN A 103 -8.42 0.68 29.49
CA GLN A 103 -9.38 0.96 30.55
C GLN A 103 -9.36 2.45 30.88
N CYS A 104 -10.54 3.06 30.98
CA CYS A 104 -10.69 4.44 31.44
C CYS A 104 -11.63 4.55 32.64
N SER A 105 -11.32 5.50 33.53
CA SER A 105 -12.11 5.83 34.71
C SER A 105 -13.18 6.90 34.45
N SER A 106 -13.15 7.52 33.27
CA SER A 106 -14.06 8.59 32.86
C SER A 106 -14.26 8.59 31.34
N GLY A 107 -15.35 9.22 30.89
CA GLY A 107 -15.55 9.51 29.46
C GLY A 107 -14.48 10.46 28.92
N GLY A 108 -14.21 10.37 27.62
CA GLY A 108 -13.15 11.14 26.97
C GLY A 108 -12.79 10.60 25.58
N VAL A 109 -11.96 11.35 24.86
CA VAL A 109 -11.38 10.93 23.58
C VAL A 109 -9.97 10.42 23.84
N PHE A 110 -9.67 9.25 23.31
CA PHE A 110 -8.40 8.57 23.47
C PHE A 110 -7.86 8.17 22.10
N GLU A 111 -6.55 8.13 22.00
CA GLU A 111 -5.84 7.68 20.80
C GLU A 111 -4.78 6.68 21.21
N CYS A 112 -4.80 5.51 20.59
CA CYS A 112 -3.72 4.57 20.76
C CYS A 112 -2.55 4.99 19.90
N SER A 113 -1.46 5.43 20.52
CA SER A 113 -0.22 5.81 19.82
C SER A 113 0.40 4.64 19.03
N LEU A 114 0.06 3.39 19.37
CA LEU A 114 0.54 2.20 18.67
C LEU A 114 -0.14 2.02 17.30
N THR A 115 -1.46 2.21 17.24
CA THR A 115 -2.28 1.86 16.07
C THR A 115 -2.86 3.09 15.36
N GLY A 116 -2.76 4.27 15.96
CA GLY A 116 -3.46 5.48 15.50
C GLY A 116 -4.99 5.39 15.66
N LEU A 117 -5.51 4.33 16.31
CA LEU A 117 -6.93 4.15 16.51
C LEU A 117 -7.41 5.17 17.55
N ARG A 118 -8.33 6.04 17.11
CA ARG A 118 -8.98 7.02 17.98
C ARG A 118 -10.34 6.49 18.39
N PHE A 119 -10.69 6.63 19.66
CA PHE A 119 -11.99 6.22 20.15
C PHE A 119 -12.49 7.19 21.23
N SER A 120 -13.80 7.38 21.27
CA SER A 120 -14.49 8.25 22.22
C SER A 120 -15.34 7.41 23.16
N MET A 121 -15.11 7.53 24.46
CA MET A 121 -15.84 6.81 25.51
C MET A 121 -16.87 7.75 26.16
N LYS A 122 -18.12 7.29 26.31
CA LYS A 122 -19.22 8.01 27.00
C LYS A 122 -18.99 8.10 28.51
N SER A 123 -18.44 7.04 29.08
CA SER A 123 -18.28 6.80 30.52
C SER A 123 -17.04 5.94 30.77
N SER A 124 -16.77 5.59 32.02
CA SER A 124 -15.77 4.58 32.34
C SER A 124 -16.09 3.26 31.63
N GLY A 125 -15.06 2.48 31.33
CA GLY A 125 -15.24 1.22 30.64
C GLY A 125 -13.92 0.63 30.14
N GLU A 126 -14.07 -0.51 29.49
CA GLU A 126 -13.00 -1.23 28.83
C GLU A 126 -13.22 -1.22 27.32
N LEU A 127 -12.13 -1.12 26.59
CA LEU A 127 -12.08 -1.32 25.14
C LEU A 127 -11.03 -2.38 24.88
N GLU A 128 -11.45 -3.47 24.27
CA GLU A 128 -10.57 -4.53 23.81
C GLU A 128 -10.57 -4.53 22.28
N TYR A 129 -9.41 -4.46 21.64
CA TYR A 129 -9.37 -4.57 20.18
C TYR A 129 -8.13 -5.26 19.66
N SER A 130 -8.25 -5.88 18.49
CA SER A 130 -7.14 -6.52 17.78
C SER A 130 -7.19 -6.22 16.30
N ILE A 131 -6.04 -6.24 15.65
CA ILE A 131 -5.95 -6.21 14.19
C ILE A 131 -6.05 -7.66 13.73
N VAL A 132 -7.09 -7.98 13.00
CA VAL A 132 -7.35 -9.30 12.44
C VAL A 132 -7.12 -9.29 10.93
N ASN A 133 -6.91 -10.46 10.36
CA ASN A 133 -6.80 -10.60 8.91
C ASN A 133 -8.18 -10.53 8.26
N TRP A 134 -8.24 -9.97 7.05
CA TRP A 134 -9.42 -10.07 6.21
C TRP A 134 -9.68 -11.53 5.84
N ASP A 135 -10.97 -11.90 5.79
CA ASP A 135 -11.36 -13.20 5.23
C ASP A 135 -11.18 -13.18 3.72
N THR A 136 -10.15 -13.89 3.24
CA THR A 136 -9.82 -13.97 1.81
C THR A 136 -10.92 -14.64 1.00
N ASN A 137 -11.76 -15.49 1.61
CA ASN A 137 -12.88 -16.13 0.92
C ASN A 137 -14.00 -15.14 0.58
N LEU A 138 -14.10 -14.02 1.31
CA LEU A 138 -15.06 -12.95 1.02
C LEU A 138 -14.54 -11.98 -0.05
N LEU A 139 -13.22 -11.85 -0.17
CA LEU A 139 -12.56 -10.90 -1.07
C LEU A 139 -12.24 -11.50 -2.45
N THR A 140 -11.83 -12.76 -2.49
CA THR A 140 -11.44 -13.43 -3.75
C THR A 140 -12.55 -13.47 -4.82
N PRO A 141 -13.84 -13.69 -4.51
CA PRO A 141 -14.88 -13.74 -5.53
C PRO A 141 -15.24 -12.36 -6.11
N THR A 142 -14.92 -11.28 -5.37
CA THR A 142 -15.31 -9.91 -5.73
C THR A 142 -14.17 -9.13 -6.39
N GLY A 143 -12.96 -9.69 -6.42
CA GLY A 143 -11.76 -8.99 -6.92
C GLY A 143 -11.35 -7.80 -6.05
N LEU A 144 -11.97 -7.62 -4.87
CA LEU A 144 -11.73 -6.50 -3.99
C LEU A 144 -10.45 -6.71 -3.17
N GLN A 145 -9.69 -5.63 -2.99
CA GLN A 145 -8.51 -5.61 -2.13
C GLN A 145 -8.84 -4.92 -0.81
N PRO A 146 -8.30 -5.41 0.32
CA PRO A 146 -8.37 -4.71 1.60
C PRO A 146 -7.88 -3.27 1.48
N ALA A 147 -8.71 -2.31 1.85
CA ALA A 147 -8.31 -0.91 1.91
C ALA A 147 -7.38 -0.61 3.09
N GLY A 148 -7.29 -1.49 4.09
CA GLY A 148 -6.54 -1.27 5.32
C GLY A 148 -6.62 -2.44 6.30
N PRO A 149 -6.06 -2.30 7.52
CA PRO A 149 -6.20 -3.29 8.58
C PRO A 149 -7.67 -3.47 8.99
N LEU A 150 -8.07 -4.70 9.29
CA LEU A 150 -9.38 -5.00 9.86
C LEU A 150 -9.26 -4.99 11.39
N PHE A 151 -10.04 -4.15 12.06
CA PHE A 151 -10.06 -4.09 13.52
C PHE A 151 -11.25 -4.90 14.05
N SER A 152 -10.98 -5.90 14.88
CA SER A 152 -11.99 -6.54 15.73
C SER A 152 -12.03 -5.78 17.04
N ILE A 153 -13.15 -5.13 17.33
CA ILE A 153 -13.32 -4.26 18.50
C ILE A 153 -14.46 -4.80 19.35
N ASP A 154 -14.17 -4.96 20.65
CA ASP A 154 -15.13 -5.32 21.67
C ASP A 154 -15.14 -4.26 22.77
N CYS A 155 -16.34 -3.84 23.18
CA CYS A 155 -16.54 -2.88 24.25
C CYS A 155 -17.69 -3.37 25.13
N PRO A 156 -17.39 -4.20 26.16
CA PRO A 156 -18.40 -4.93 26.92
C PRO A 156 -19.46 -4.04 27.58
N GLN A 157 -19.08 -2.82 27.95
CA GLN A 157 -19.95 -1.87 28.63
C GLN A 157 -20.73 -0.95 27.67
N GLU A 158 -20.58 -1.13 26.34
CA GLU A 158 -21.18 -0.27 25.29
C GLU A 158 -20.90 1.24 25.49
N SER A 159 -19.82 1.53 26.21
CA SER A 159 -19.36 2.89 26.51
C SER A 159 -18.73 3.56 25.28
N LEU A 160 -18.38 2.80 24.24
CA LEU A 160 -17.84 3.35 23.00
C LEU A 160 -18.89 4.19 22.26
N ARG A 161 -18.61 5.48 22.06
CA ARG A 161 -19.46 6.43 21.32
C ARG A 161 -19.09 6.50 19.86
N GLU A 162 -17.80 6.63 19.57
CA GLU A 162 -17.30 6.94 18.25
C GLU A 162 -15.94 6.28 18.06
N LEU A 163 -15.71 5.79 16.85
CA LEU A 163 -14.46 5.19 16.43
C LEU A 163 -13.91 5.98 15.25
N GLY A 164 -12.74 6.57 15.44
CA GLY A 164 -11.92 7.13 14.39
C GLY A 164 -10.89 6.10 13.95
N LEU A 165 -11.14 5.45 12.81
CA LEU A 165 -10.11 4.63 12.18
C LEU A 165 -8.99 5.54 11.67
N PRO A 166 -7.71 5.14 11.81
CA PRO A 166 -6.65 5.79 11.06
C PRO A 166 -7.05 5.71 9.58
N HIS A 167 -7.21 6.88 8.97
CA HIS A 167 -7.77 7.04 7.64
C HIS A 167 -6.88 6.29 6.65
N CYS A 168 -7.37 5.16 6.15
CA CYS A 168 -6.99 4.73 4.82
C CYS A 168 -7.69 5.69 3.86
N GLU A 169 -6.94 6.61 3.26
CA GLU A 169 -7.34 7.14 1.97
C GLU A 169 -7.43 5.91 1.05
N ILE A 170 -8.65 5.44 0.81
CA ILE A 170 -8.93 4.75 -0.44
C ILE A 170 -8.61 5.84 -1.46
N LEU A 171 -7.39 5.83 -1.99
CA LEU A 171 -7.14 6.39 -3.30
C LEU A 171 -8.09 5.59 -4.18
N SER A 172 -9.32 6.09 -4.36
CA SER A 172 -10.06 5.77 -5.55
C SER A 172 -9.06 6.12 -6.63
N VAL A 173 -8.44 5.11 -7.24
CA VAL A 173 -7.65 5.34 -8.44
C VAL A 173 -8.68 5.92 -9.37
N ASP A 174 -8.63 7.25 -9.54
CA ASP A 174 -9.63 7.93 -10.30
C ASP A 174 -9.61 7.26 -11.68
N PRO A 175 -10.74 6.74 -12.19
CA PRO A 175 -10.76 6.05 -13.47
C PRO A 175 -10.08 6.85 -14.58
N ALA A 176 -10.12 8.18 -14.49
CA ALA A 176 -9.41 9.09 -15.39
C ALA A 176 -7.88 8.96 -15.26
N VAL A 177 -7.34 8.93 -14.04
CA VAL A 177 -5.91 8.77 -13.77
C VAL A 177 -5.43 7.40 -14.21
N GLN A 178 -6.20 6.35 -13.89
CA GLN A 178 -5.90 4.98 -14.31
C GLN A 178 -5.86 4.86 -15.83
N PHE A 179 -6.85 5.44 -16.52
CA PHE A 179 -6.91 5.43 -17.98
C PHE A 179 -5.67 6.09 -18.61
N VAL A 180 -5.28 7.28 -18.11
CA VAL A 180 -4.12 8.03 -18.63
C VAL A 180 -2.81 7.28 -18.42
N ASP A 181 -2.66 6.58 -17.30
CA ASP A 181 -1.46 5.78 -17.01
C ASP A 181 -1.44 4.46 -17.80
N GLN A 182 -2.57 3.76 -17.88
CA GLN A 182 -2.70 2.48 -18.58
C GLN A 182 -2.53 2.63 -20.10
N HIS A 183 -3.10 3.68 -20.70
CA HIS A 183 -3.06 3.89 -22.14
C HIS A 183 -1.93 4.80 -22.61
N ARG A 184 -0.91 5.04 -21.78
CA ARG A 184 0.20 5.95 -22.09
C ARG A 184 0.86 5.67 -23.45
N ALA A 185 1.12 4.41 -23.79
CA ALA A 185 1.76 4.06 -25.06
C ALA A 185 0.89 4.43 -26.27
N GLU A 186 -0.40 4.07 -26.20
CA GLU A 186 -1.40 4.37 -27.24
C GLU A 186 -1.63 5.88 -27.38
N LEU A 187 -1.73 6.60 -26.27
CA LEU A 187 -1.90 8.05 -26.27
C LEU A 187 -0.67 8.76 -26.84
N VAL A 188 0.54 8.32 -26.50
CA VAL A 188 1.78 8.86 -27.10
C VAL A 188 1.86 8.61 -28.60
N GLN A 189 1.37 7.46 -29.08
CA GLN A 189 1.46 7.09 -30.48
C GLN A 189 0.35 7.73 -31.34
N ARG A 190 -0.87 7.80 -30.83
CA ARG A 190 -2.07 8.16 -31.59
C ARG A 190 -2.48 9.63 -31.44
N VAL A 191 -2.10 10.30 -30.36
CA VAL A 191 -2.40 11.73 -30.16
C VAL A 191 -1.40 12.56 -30.96
N THR A 192 -1.84 13.05 -32.13
CA THR A 192 -1.03 13.92 -32.99
C THR A 192 -1.19 15.41 -32.67
N GLN A 193 -2.34 15.80 -32.09
CA GLN A 193 -2.71 17.18 -31.75
C GLN A 193 -2.41 17.49 -30.26
N VAL A 194 -1.14 17.57 -29.90
CA VAL A 194 -0.70 17.78 -28.49
C VAL A 194 -0.82 19.23 -28.04
N GLU A 195 -0.60 20.20 -28.94
CA GLU A 195 -0.60 21.64 -28.61
C GLU A 195 -1.98 22.13 -28.14
N PRO A 196 -3.10 21.77 -28.79
CA PRO A 196 -4.43 22.16 -28.30
C PRO A 196 -4.79 21.55 -26.94
N MET A 197 -4.18 20.43 -26.58
CA MET A 197 -4.34 19.83 -25.25
C MET A 197 -3.52 20.59 -24.20
N ALA A 198 -2.29 20.97 -24.55
CA ALA A 198 -1.44 21.80 -23.70
C ALA A 198 -2.03 23.21 -23.50
N ASP A 199 -2.63 23.82 -24.53
CA ASP A 199 -3.33 25.11 -24.44
C ASP A 199 -4.52 25.06 -23.47
N ALA A 200 -5.28 23.96 -23.49
CA ALA A 200 -6.39 23.75 -22.56
C ALA A 200 -5.87 23.61 -21.11
N LEU A 201 -4.73 22.96 -20.90
CA LEU A 201 -4.08 22.86 -19.58
C LEU A 201 -3.53 24.20 -19.09
N ILE A 202 -3.10 25.11 -19.97
CA ILE A 202 -2.77 26.50 -19.60
C ILE A 202 -4.03 27.26 -19.18
N THR A 203 -5.11 27.11 -19.96
CA THR A 203 -6.40 27.78 -19.69
C THR A 203 -6.96 27.39 -18.33
N GLU A 204 -6.78 26.13 -17.93
CA GLU A 204 -7.15 25.62 -16.61
C GLU A 204 -6.17 26.01 -15.49
N ARG A 205 -5.16 26.84 -15.76
CA ARG A 205 -4.08 27.27 -14.84
C ARG A 205 -3.25 26.12 -14.26
N LEU A 206 -3.26 24.96 -14.91
CA LEU A 206 -2.45 23.82 -14.48
C LEU A 206 -1.04 23.92 -15.05
N MET A 207 -0.90 24.41 -16.28
CA MET A 207 0.37 24.57 -16.98
C MET A 207 0.78 26.04 -17.12
N GLN A 208 2.07 26.32 -16.89
CA GLN A 208 2.65 27.64 -17.13
C GLN A 208 3.28 27.72 -18.52
N GLU A 209 3.43 28.94 -19.04
CA GLU A 209 3.98 29.20 -20.37
C GLU A 209 5.40 28.65 -20.56
N GLU A 210 6.19 28.58 -19.49
CA GLU A 210 7.54 28.00 -19.51
C GLU A 210 7.53 26.48 -19.75
N GLU A 211 6.59 25.76 -19.13
CA GLU A 211 6.39 24.32 -19.33
C GLU A 211 5.82 24.02 -20.73
N TYR A 212 4.93 24.88 -21.21
CA TYR A 212 4.41 24.80 -22.57
C TYR A 212 5.50 24.96 -23.63
N ARG A 213 6.45 25.88 -23.43
CA ARG A 213 7.60 26.06 -24.33
C ARG A 213 8.49 24.83 -24.38
N LYS A 214 8.65 24.11 -23.26
CA LYS A 214 9.37 22.82 -23.22
C LYS A 214 8.65 21.74 -24.03
N ILE A 215 7.32 21.76 -24.06
CA ILE A 215 6.54 20.82 -24.88
C ILE A 215 6.66 21.18 -26.36
N THR A 216 6.46 22.45 -26.73
CA THR A 216 6.45 22.90 -28.14
C THR A 216 7.82 22.90 -28.81
N THR A 217 8.92 22.89 -28.05
CA THR A 217 10.28 22.73 -28.61
C THR A 217 10.57 21.35 -29.17
N ALA A 218 9.75 20.33 -28.88
CA ALA A 218 9.90 19.01 -29.48
C ALA A 218 9.44 19.00 -30.94
N GLY A 219 10.23 18.41 -31.85
CA GLY A 219 9.98 18.47 -33.29
C GLY A 219 8.82 17.60 -33.81
N ILE A 220 8.45 16.52 -33.09
CA ILE A 220 7.39 15.58 -33.50
C ILE A 220 6.34 15.40 -32.40
N SER A 221 5.08 15.15 -32.78
CA SER A 221 3.95 15.04 -31.84
C SER A 221 4.16 13.99 -30.75
N GLN A 222 4.81 12.86 -31.05
CA GLN A 222 5.09 11.81 -30.07
C GLN A 222 6.01 12.30 -28.95
N GLU A 223 7.05 13.07 -29.29
CA GLU A 223 7.98 13.62 -28.31
C GLU A 223 7.34 14.76 -27.52
N LYS A 224 6.48 15.58 -28.15
CA LYS A 224 5.63 16.56 -27.46
C LYS A 224 4.76 15.86 -26.41
N MET A 225 4.14 14.73 -26.77
CA MET A 225 3.27 13.98 -25.88
C MET A 225 4.03 13.34 -24.71
N ARG A 226 5.25 12.84 -24.93
CA ARG A 226 6.12 12.34 -23.84
C ARG A 226 6.48 13.44 -22.84
N ARG A 227 6.82 14.64 -23.34
CA ARG A 227 7.11 15.81 -22.47
C ARG A 227 5.87 16.25 -21.70
N LEU A 228 4.69 16.22 -22.34
CA LEU A 228 3.43 16.47 -21.65
C LEU A 228 3.22 15.46 -20.51
N TYR A 229 3.48 14.17 -20.73
CA TYR A 229 3.42 13.15 -19.67
C TYR A 229 4.40 13.38 -18.53
N VAL A 230 5.62 13.87 -18.82
CA VAL A 230 6.59 14.25 -17.76
C VAL A 230 5.99 15.35 -16.88
N PHE A 231 5.33 16.34 -17.49
CA PHE A 231 4.61 17.38 -16.77
C PHE A 231 3.40 16.85 -15.99
N LEU A 232 2.57 15.98 -16.58
CA LEU A 232 1.43 15.39 -15.88
C LEU A 232 1.87 14.62 -14.62
N ASN A 233 3.01 13.92 -14.70
CA ASN A 233 3.58 13.20 -13.57
C ASN A 233 4.23 14.11 -12.52
N SER A 234 4.71 15.31 -12.90
CA SER A 234 5.29 16.26 -11.94
C SER A 234 4.21 17.04 -11.17
N VAL A 235 3.07 17.33 -11.80
CA VAL A 235 1.93 18.00 -11.16
C VAL A 235 1.04 17.01 -10.39
N GLY A 236 0.92 15.77 -10.87
CA GLY A 236 0.18 14.69 -10.20
C GLY A 236 -1.26 14.51 -10.71
N ASP A 237 -2.09 13.88 -9.88
CA ASP A 237 -3.40 13.34 -10.29
C ASP A 237 -4.37 14.41 -10.83
N THR A 238 -4.34 15.63 -10.29
CA THR A 238 -5.14 16.77 -10.77
C THR A 238 -4.88 17.07 -12.24
N ALA A 239 -3.61 17.00 -12.67
CA ALA A 239 -3.26 17.25 -14.07
C ALA A 239 -3.69 16.09 -14.97
N LYS A 240 -3.57 14.85 -14.50
CA LYS A 240 -4.03 13.66 -15.25
C LYS A 240 -5.54 13.64 -15.42
N GLN A 241 -6.31 14.03 -14.40
CA GLN A 241 -7.77 14.19 -14.48
C GLN A 241 -8.18 15.24 -15.52
N ALA A 242 -7.56 16.43 -15.45
CA ALA A 242 -7.81 17.49 -16.42
C ALA A 242 -7.44 17.05 -17.85
N PHE A 243 -6.30 16.39 -18.00
CA PHE A 243 -5.85 15.85 -19.27
C PHE A 243 -6.84 14.82 -19.84
N TYR A 244 -7.35 13.89 -19.03
CA TYR A 244 -8.38 12.94 -19.46
C TYR A 244 -9.68 13.63 -19.88
N ARG A 245 -10.13 14.66 -19.14
CA ARG A 245 -11.30 15.46 -19.52
C ARG A 245 -11.10 16.12 -20.89
N ILE A 246 -9.96 16.79 -21.09
CA ILE A 246 -9.60 17.43 -22.36
C ILE A 246 -9.51 16.40 -23.50
N LEU A 247 -8.96 15.21 -23.21
CA LEU A 247 -8.88 14.11 -24.16
C LEU A 247 -10.28 13.61 -24.55
N LYS A 248 -11.21 13.50 -23.61
CA LYS A 248 -12.59 13.09 -23.85
C LYS A 248 -13.37 14.11 -24.66
N GLU A 249 -13.12 15.41 -24.45
CA GLU A 249 -13.74 16.48 -25.21
C GLU A 249 -13.22 16.58 -26.64
N ARG A 250 -11.89 16.42 -26.83
CA ARG A 250 -11.24 16.63 -28.13
C ARG A 250 -11.11 15.37 -28.97
N GLN A 251 -11.00 14.19 -28.35
CA GLN A 251 -10.82 12.89 -29.00
C GLN A 251 -11.73 11.81 -28.39
N PRO A 252 -13.06 12.02 -28.38
CA PRO A 252 -14.00 11.07 -27.78
C PRO A 252 -13.94 9.67 -28.40
N LEU A 253 -13.69 9.59 -29.71
CA LEU A 253 -13.57 8.31 -30.43
C LEU A 253 -12.36 7.48 -29.97
N LEU A 254 -11.21 8.14 -29.72
CA LEU A 254 -10.01 7.46 -29.22
C LEU A 254 -10.23 6.94 -27.81
N VAL A 255 -10.87 7.74 -26.95
CA VAL A 255 -11.20 7.33 -25.58
C VAL A 255 -12.15 6.14 -25.59
N GLN A 256 -13.21 6.18 -26.40
CA GLN A 256 -14.18 5.08 -26.49
C GLN A 256 -13.57 3.77 -27.02
N GLU A 257 -12.64 3.85 -27.97
CA GLU A 257 -11.89 2.68 -28.46
C GLU A 257 -11.01 2.06 -27.38
N LEU A 258 -10.27 2.89 -26.64
CA LEU A 258 -9.34 2.43 -25.61
C LEU A 258 -10.08 1.90 -24.36
N GLU A 259 -11.21 2.51 -24.00
CA GLU A 259 -12.10 2.01 -22.93
C GLU A 259 -12.76 0.67 -23.31
N GLY A 260 -13.12 0.48 -24.58
CA GLY A 260 -13.72 -0.77 -25.07
C GLY A 260 -12.76 -1.96 -25.14
N GLN A 261 -11.46 -1.71 -25.34
CA GLN A 261 -10.44 -2.77 -25.45
C GLN A 261 -10.14 -3.50 -24.13
N GLY A 262 -10.47 -2.91 -22.98
CA GLY A 262 -10.33 -3.55 -21.67
C GLY A 262 -11.29 -4.73 -21.41
N SER A 263 -12.26 -4.97 -22.31
CA SER A 263 -13.31 -5.99 -22.14
C SER A 263 -13.12 -7.26 -23.00
N ARG A 264 -11.99 -7.40 -23.70
CA ARG A 264 -11.77 -8.45 -24.73
C ARG A 264 -10.63 -9.44 -24.47
N LEU A 265 -10.03 -9.43 -23.28
CA LEU A 265 -8.93 -10.36 -22.94
C LEU A 265 -9.32 -11.49 -21.97
N ASP A 266 -10.60 -11.60 -21.60
CA ASP A 266 -11.13 -12.77 -20.88
C ASP A 266 -12.01 -13.60 -21.82
N SER A 267 -11.41 -14.36 -22.72
CA SER A 267 -12.06 -15.42 -23.52
C SER A 267 -11.07 -16.51 -23.89
#